data_AF-A0A2X1SK89-F1
#
_entry.id   AF-A0A2X1SK89-F1
#
_cell.length_a   1.000
_cell.length_b   1.000
_cell.length_c   1.000
_cell.angle_alpha   90.00
_cell.angle_beta   90.00
_cell.angle_gamma   90.00
#
_symmetry.space_group_name_H-M   'P 1'
#
loop_
_entity.id
_entity.type
_entity.pdbx_description
1 polymer ?
#
loop_
_entity_poly.entity_id
_entity_poly.type
_entity_poly.pdbx_seq_one_letter_code
_entity_poly.pdbx_strand_id
1 'polypeptide(L)'
;MGWKGLISDPDLNGSYRVNHGIELARRLLLQVNELGVPTATEFLDMVTGQFIADLISWGAIGARTTESQIHREMASALSCPVGFKNGTDGNTRIAVDAIRASRASHMFLSRTSRGR
;
A
#
# COMPACT_ATOMS: atom_id res chain seq x y z
N MET A 1 -2.90 -13.15 -14.79
CA MET A 1 -4.36 -12.97 -14.89
C MET A 1 -4.98 -13.52 -13.62
N GLY A 2 -5.86 -12.77 -12.96
CA GLY A 2 -6.47 -13.16 -11.68
C GLY A 2 -7.16 -11.99 -11.00
N TRP A 3 -7.93 -12.28 -9.95
CA TRP A 3 -8.58 -11.26 -9.12
C TRP A 3 -7.53 -10.35 -8.46
N LYS A 4 -7.74 -9.04 -8.54
CA LYS A 4 -6.76 -8.03 -8.11
C LYS A 4 -6.97 -7.51 -6.68
N GLY A 5 -8.00 -7.99 -5.98
CA GLY A 5 -8.28 -7.61 -4.60
C GLY A 5 -9.58 -6.83 -4.42
N LEU A 6 -9.98 -6.69 -3.16
CA LEU A 6 -11.26 -6.13 -2.72
C LEU A 6 -11.53 -4.74 -3.29
N ILE A 7 -10.52 -3.86 -3.26
CA ILE A 7 -10.66 -2.50 -3.78
C ILE A 7 -10.93 -2.51 -5.28
N SER A 8 -10.29 -3.40 -6.03
CA SER A 8 -10.43 -3.44 -7.48
C SER A 8 -11.75 -4.07 -7.93
N ASP A 9 -12.17 -5.17 -7.31
CA ASP A 9 -13.35 -5.94 -7.72
C ASP A 9 -14.07 -6.53 -6.50
N PRO A 10 -14.86 -5.72 -5.77
CA PRO A 10 -15.43 -6.10 -4.48
C PRO A 10 -16.46 -7.23 -4.56
N ASP A 11 -17.13 -7.36 -5.71
CA ASP A 11 -18.21 -8.33 -5.93
C ASP A 11 -17.70 -9.66 -6.55
N LEU A 12 -16.38 -9.82 -6.72
CA LEU A 12 -15.72 -11.02 -7.28
C LEU A 12 -16.24 -11.44 -8.66
N ASN A 13 -16.75 -10.50 -9.45
CA ASN A 13 -17.45 -10.77 -10.71
C ASN A 13 -16.87 -10.01 -11.91
N GLY A 14 -15.72 -9.34 -11.73
CA GLY A 14 -15.07 -8.56 -12.79
C GLY A 14 -15.81 -7.27 -13.15
N SER A 15 -16.69 -6.76 -12.29
CA SER A 15 -17.40 -5.49 -12.52
C SER A 15 -16.53 -4.25 -12.26
N TYR A 16 -15.41 -4.44 -11.56
CA TYR A 16 -14.42 -3.39 -11.26
C TYR A 16 -15.01 -2.13 -10.62
N ARG A 17 -15.94 -2.29 -9.68
CA ARG A 17 -16.58 -1.18 -8.96
C ARG A 17 -15.65 -0.56 -7.90
N VAL A 18 -14.58 0.10 -8.34
CA VAL A 18 -13.49 0.58 -7.49
C VAL A 18 -13.97 1.51 -6.36
N ASN A 19 -14.89 2.44 -6.64
CA ASN A 19 -15.42 3.33 -5.59
C ASN A 19 -16.12 2.54 -4.48
N HIS A 20 -16.91 1.52 -4.84
CA HIS A 20 -17.55 0.62 -3.88
C HIS A 20 -16.50 -0.17 -3.09
N GLY A 21 -15.45 -0.65 -3.76
CA GLY A 21 -14.33 -1.35 -3.12
C GLY A 21 -13.57 -0.48 -2.12
N ILE A 22 -13.34 0.80 -2.42
CA ILE A 22 -12.70 1.76 -1.49
C ILE A 22 -13.59 1.98 -0.25
N GLU A 23 -14.88 2.23 -0.44
CA GLU A 23 -15.83 2.41 0.67
C GLU A 23 -15.88 1.18 1.57
N LEU A 24 -15.89 -0.02 0.98
CA LEU A 24 -15.94 -1.28 1.70
C LEU A 24 -14.64 -1.53 2.47
N ALA A 25 -13.48 -1.35 1.82
CA ALA A 25 -12.18 -1.52 2.46
C ALA A 25 -12.00 -0.56 3.64
N ARG A 26 -12.35 0.72 3.46
CA ARG A 26 -12.21 1.73 4.52
C ARG A 26 -13.13 1.44 5.71
N ARG A 27 -14.38 1.02 5.45
CA ARG A 27 -15.33 0.62 6.50
C ARG A 27 -14.82 -0.57 7.31
N LEU A 28 -14.30 -1.59 6.62
CA LEU A 28 -13.72 -2.76 7.28
C LEU A 28 -12.55 -2.35 8.19
N LEU A 29 -11.61 -1.55 7.68
CA LEU A 29 -10.45 -1.10 8.45
C LEU A 29 -10.86 -0.26 9.67
N LEU A 30 -11.87 0.61 9.52
CA LEU A 30 -12.44 1.36 10.65
C LEU A 30 -12.99 0.42 11.72
N GLN A 31 -13.84 -0.53 11.34
CA GLN A 31 -14.44 -1.48 12.27
C GLN A 31 -13.38 -2.32 13.01
N VAL A 32 -12.31 -2.74 12.33
CA VAL A 32 -11.23 -3.49 12.97
C VAL A 32 -10.46 -2.61 13.97
N ASN A 33 -10.15 -1.36 13.60
CA ASN A 33 -9.50 -0.42 14.52
C ASN A 33 -10.39 -0.07 15.73
N GLU A 34 -11.71 0.03 15.55
CA GLU A 34 -12.68 0.27 16.64
C GLU A 34 -12.71 -0.88 17.67
N LEU A 35 -12.37 -2.10 17.25
CA LEU A 35 -12.16 -3.25 18.14
C LEU A 35 -10.82 -3.19 18.90
N GLY A 36 -10.02 -2.13 18.70
CA GLY A 36 -8.69 -1.98 19.29
C GLY A 36 -7.60 -2.81 18.62
N VAL A 37 -7.86 -3.36 17.43
CA VAL A 37 -6.90 -4.18 16.69
C VAL A 37 -6.25 -3.33 15.57
N PRO A 38 -4.93 -3.10 15.60
CA PRO A 38 -4.26 -2.37 14.53
C PRO A 38 -4.27 -3.16 13.22
N THR A 39 -4.36 -2.44 12.10
CA THR A 39 -4.39 -3.08 10.77
C THR A 39 -3.10 -2.88 10.00
N ALA A 40 -2.83 -3.81 9.10
CA ALA A 40 -1.68 -3.79 8.20
C ALA A 40 -2.13 -4.09 6.77
N THR A 41 -1.43 -3.54 5.78
CA THR A 41 -1.71 -3.80 4.36
C THR A 41 -0.45 -3.78 3.51
N GLU A 42 -0.53 -4.33 2.30
CA GLU A 42 0.48 -4.14 1.26
C GLU A 42 0.12 -2.91 0.41
N PHE A 43 1.03 -1.94 0.31
CA PHE A 43 0.85 -0.77 -0.54
C PHE A 43 1.34 -1.08 -1.95
N LEU A 44 0.40 -1.44 -2.84
CA LEU A 44 0.66 -1.76 -4.25
C LEU A 44 0.59 -0.54 -5.17
N ASP A 45 -0.16 0.48 -4.78
CA ASP A 45 -0.40 1.69 -5.56
C ASP A 45 -0.62 2.89 -4.64
N MET A 46 -0.01 4.01 -5.02
CA MET A 46 -0.06 5.28 -4.27
C MET A 46 -1.47 5.87 -4.23
N VAL A 47 -2.24 5.74 -5.31
CA VAL A 47 -3.54 6.42 -5.44
C VAL A 47 -4.56 5.79 -4.51
N THR A 48 -4.68 4.47 -4.54
CA THR A 48 -5.61 3.73 -3.69
C THR A 48 -5.17 3.70 -2.23
N GLY A 49 -3.86 3.62 -1.97
CA GLY A 49 -3.29 3.66 -0.62
C GLY A 49 -3.69 4.90 0.18
N GLN A 50 -3.79 6.06 -0.47
CA GLN A 50 -4.17 7.32 0.19
C GLN A 50 -5.56 7.29 0.85
N PHE A 51 -6.50 6.48 0.34
CA PHE A 51 -7.85 6.41 0.89
C PHE A 51 -7.96 5.60 2.19
N ILE A 52 -6.90 4.85 2.54
CA ILE A 52 -6.91 3.95 3.68
C ILE A 52 -5.71 4.16 4.62
N ALA A 53 -4.69 4.90 4.20
CA ALA A 53 -3.41 5.02 4.89
C ALA A 53 -3.52 5.51 6.35
N ASP A 54 -4.50 6.36 6.66
CA ASP A 54 -4.76 6.85 8.02
C ASP A 54 -5.27 5.76 8.99
N LEU A 55 -5.68 4.60 8.46
CA LEU A 55 -6.18 3.46 9.24
C LEU A 55 -5.15 2.33 9.37
N ILE A 56 -3.98 2.47 8.74
CA ILE A 56 -2.94 1.46 8.67
C ILE A 56 -1.84 1.76 9.68
N SER A 57 -1.57 0.80 10.56
CA SER A 57 -0.51 0.90 11.57
C SER A 57 0.85 0.40 11.06
N TRP A 58 0.88 -0.44 10.03
CA TRP A 58 2.11 -0.94 9.40
C TRP A 58 1.89 -1.28 7.92
N GLY A 59 2.84 -0.92 7.06
CA GLY A 59 2.79 -1.17 5.61
C GLY A 59 3.80 -2.21 5.13
N ALA A 60 3.42 -3.00 4.12
CA ALA A 60 4.34 -3.86 3.39
C ALA A 60 4.60 -3.33 1.97
N ILE A 61 5.82 -3.53 1.48
CA ILE A 61 6.17 -3.49 0.05
C ILE A 61 6.57 -4.90 -0.37
N GLY A 62 5.88 -5.41 -1.39
CA GLY A 62 6.03 -6.78 -1.86
C GLY A 62 7.41 -7.12 -2.44
N ALA A 63 7.68 -8.41 -2.56
CA ALA A 63 8.93 -8.93 -3.13
C ALA A 63 9.14 -8.51 -4.59
N ARG A 64 8.05 -8.29 -5.34
CA ARG A 64 8.06 -7.88 -6.76
C ARG A 64 8.18 -6.37 -6.95
N THR A 65 7.98 -5.59 -5.89
CA THR A 65 7.95 -4.12 -5.94
C THR A 65 9.01 -3.48 -5.04
N THR A 66 9.73 -4.25 -4.21
CA THR A 66 10.82 -3.75 -3.37
C THR A 66 11.95 -3.09 -4.18
N GLU A 67 12.21 -3.57 -5.40
CA GLU A 67 13.19 -2.95 -6.29
C GLU A 67 12.64 -1.73 -7.05
N SER A 68 11.33 -1.52 -7.04
CA SER A 68 10.68 -0.41 -7.72
C SER A 68 10.98 0.91 -7.03
N GLN A 69 11.59 1.84 -7.76
CA GLN A 69 11.87 3.18 -7.27
C GLN A 69 10.61 3.91 -6.79
N ILE A 70 9.51 3.81 -7.55
CA ILE A 70 8.21 4.42 -7.18
C ILE A 70 7.71 3.91 -5.82
N HIS A 71 7.93 2.64 -5.50
CA HIS A 71 7.52 2.08 -4.21
C HIS A 71 8.43 2.50 -3.06
N ARG A 72 9.72 2.74 -3.33
CA ARG A 72 10.68 3.29 -2.35
C ARG A 72 10.37 4.75 -2.03
N GLU A 73 10.01 5.53 -3.06
CA GLU A 73 9.53 6.91 -2.93
C GLU A 73 8.22 6.96 -2.14
N MET A 74 7.24 6.13 -2.49
CA MET A 74 6.00 5.96 -1.72
C MET A 74 6.29 5.69 -0.24
N ALA A 75 7.13 4.69 0.04
CA ALA A 75 7.46 4.31 1.40
C ALA A 75 8.13 5.43 2.22
N SER A 76 8.84 6.36 1.56
CA SER A 76 9.43 7.54 2.24
C SER A 76 8.38 8.54 2.74
N ALA A 77 7.16 8.48 2.20
CA ALA A 77 6.08 9.41 2.51
C ALA A 77 4.94 8.80 3.36
N LEU A 78 4.96 7.49 3.63
CA LEU A 78 3.96 6.85 4.48
C LEU A 78 4.17 7.22 5.95
N SER A 79 3.07 7.54 6.64
CA SER A 79 3.11 7.92 8.06
C SER A 79 3.23 6.73 9.03
N CYS A 80 3.20 5.50 8.51
CA CYS A 80 3.39 4.28 9.30
C CYS A 80 4.75 3.63 8.99
N PRO A 81 5.29 2.78 9.90
CA PRO A 81 6.45 1.96 9.59
C PRO A 81 6.20 1.04 8.38
N VAL A 82 7.22 0.87 7.54
CA VAL A 82 7.15 0.06 6.31
C VAL A 82 8.18 -1.07 6.33
N GLY A 83 7.76 -2.28 5.98
CA GLY A 83 8.66 -3.40 5.71
C GLY A 83 8.80 -3.71 4.22
N PHE A 84 10.04 -3.90 3.77
CA PHE A 84 10.36 -4.35 2.42
C PHE A 84 10.68 -5.86 2.44
N LYS A 85 9.99 -6.64 1.61
CA LYS A 85 10.30 -8.07 1.44
C LYS A 85 11.56 -8.26 0.61
N ASN A 86 12.30 -9.34 0.83
CA ASN A 86 13.36 -9.75 -0.10
C ASN A 86 12.80 -10.08 -1.50
N GLY A 87 13.67 -10.14 -2.50
CA GLY A 87 13.30 -10.48 -3.88
C GLY A 87 12.69 -11.88 -3.98
N THR A 88 11.91 -12.11 -5.04
CA THR A 88 11.27 -13.41 -5.28
C THR A 88 12.27 -14.56 -5.51
N ASP A 89 13.51 -14.21 -5.83
CA ASP A 89 14.68 -15.08 -5.96
C ASP A 89 15.42 -15.32 -4.63
N GLY A 90 14.94 -14.74 -3.52
CA GLY A 90 15.58 -14.80 -2.21
C GLY A 90 16.60 -13.69 -1.95
N ASN A 91 16.83 -12.75 -2.88
CA ASN A 91 17.82 -11.70 -2.72
C ASN A 91 17.42 -10.69 -1.62
N THR A 92 18.15 -10.67 -0.52
CA THR A 92 17.90 -9.77 0.62
C THR A 92 18.49 -8.37 0.43
N ARG A 93 19.46 -8.20 -0.47
CA ARG A 93 20.14 -6.91 -0.68
C ARG A 93 19.16 -5.84 -1.17
N ILE A 94 18.24 -6.21 -2.06
CA ILE A 94 17.27 -5.25 -2.60
C ILE A 94 16.36 -4.65 -1.52
N ALA A 95 16.08 -5.39 -0.44
CA ALA A 95 15.30 -4.91 0.68
C ALA A 95 16.11 -3.94 1.56
N VAL A 96 17.39 -4.25 1.79
CA VAL A 96 18.32 -3.35 2.50
C VAL A 96 18.50 -2.04 1.72
N ASP A 97 18.64 -2.11 0.40
CA ASP A 97 18.77 -0.92 -0.45
C ASP A 97 17.48 -0.11 -0.47
N ALA A 98 16.32 -0.77 -0.47
CA ALA A 98 15.03 -0.09 -0.37
C ALA A 98 14.87 0.66 0.97
N ILE A 99 15.28 0.05 2.09
CA ILE A 99 15.30 0.71 3.41
C ILE A 99 16.21 1.95 3.38
N ARG A 100 17.38 1.87 2.74
CA ARG A 100 18.29 3.02 2.62
C ARG A 100 17.69 4.11 1.75
N ALA A 101 17.08 3.74 0.63
CA ALA A 101 16.44 4.68 -0.29
C ALA A 101 15.26 5.40 0.35
N SER A 102 14.36 4.69 1.04
CA SER A 102 13.16 5.29 1.65
C SER A 102 13.45 6.19 2.84
N ARG A 103 14.68 6.17 3.38
CA ARG A 103 15.13 7.11 4.43
C ARG A 103 15.53 8.48 3.89
N ALA A 104 15.79 8.59 2.58
CA ALA A 104 16.12 9.87 1.95
C ALA A 104 14.84 10.65 1.60
N SER A 105 14.94 11.96 1.50
CA SER A 105 13.86 12.79 0.95
C SER A 105 13.72 12.57 -0.55
N HIS A 106 12.49 12.42 -1.02
CA HIS A 106 12.17 12.26 -2.44
C HIS A 106 11.24 13.36 -2.93
N MET A 107 11.29 13.60 -4.24
CA MET A 107 10.28 14.37 -4.97
C MET A 107 9.59 13.42 -5.94
N PHE A 108 8.28 13.27 -5.81
CA PHE A 108 7.46 12.43 -6.69
C PHE A 108 6.08 13.06 -6.89
N LEU A 109 5.44 12.68 -8.00
CA LEU A 109 4.09 13.16 -8.33
C LEU A 109 3.06 12.25 -7.67
N SER A 110 2.14 12.84 -6.91
CA SER A 110 1.03 12.13 -6.29
C SER A 110 -0.20 13.02 -6.23
N ARG A 111 -1.38 12.39 -6.10
CA ARG A 111 -2.63 13.10 -5.89
C ARG A 111 -2.69 13.65 -4.46
N THR A 112 -3.43 14.72 -4.29
CA THR A 112 -3.84 15.24 -2.98
C THR A 112 -5.08 14.52 -2.47
N SER A 113 -5.42 14.69 -1.18
CA SER A 113 -6.67 14.17 -0.60
C SER A 113 -7.94 14.74 -1.27
N ARG A 114 -7.82 15.83 -2.03
CA ARG A 114 -8.90 16.41 -2.86
C ARG A 114 -8.92 15.85 -4.28
N GLY A 115 -8.09 14.86 -4.59
CA GLY A 115 -8.00 14.21 -5.89
C GLY A 115 -7.37 15.05 -7.01
N ARG A 116 -6.72 16.17 -6.68
CA ARG A 116 -5.95 17.02 -7.61
C ARG A 116 -4.50 16.58 -7.68
#